data_AF-A0A6N6SG33-F1
#
_entry.id   AF-A0A6N6SG33-F1
#
_cell.length_a   1.000
_cell.length_b   1.000
_cell.length_c   1.000
_cell.angle_alpha   90.00
_cell.angle_beta   90.00
_cell.angle_gamma   90.00
#
_symmetry.space_group_name_H-M   'P 1'
#
loop_
_entity.id
_entity.type
_entity.pdbx_description
1 polymer ?
#
loop_
_entity_poly.entity_id
_entity_poly.type
_entity_poly.pdbx_seq_one_letter_code
_entity_poly.pdbx_strand_id
1 'polypeptide(L)'
;MRIVRVLKSAALAITFAGAGSSAALAATYNGIFSLSGSSFSEPGLVMATSTQSGSVSFQLDTVGQSVTFDLFDIWANERRVNGNNTRTSSLVADFTFAGIGASGSATGSTTGHGGLIQYASLAWGAPILLNFGNGGVLSIVLGNANYSYGLLGLGQGQANGTTIQATATLVATPVPLPASGLALIAALAGAGLVARRRRAA
;
A
#
# COMPACT_ATOMS: atom_id res chain seq x y z
N MET A 1 35.64 -5.46 74.02
CA MET A 1 36.21 -5.86 72.71
C MET A 1 35.03 -6.02 71.74
N ARG A 2 34.75 -5.03 70.90
CA ARG A 2 33.54 -4.96 70.04
C ARG A 2 33.88 -5.38 68.61
N ILE A 3 33.13 -6.37 68.11
CA ILE A 3 33.18 -6.93 66.76
C ILE A 3 32.57 -5.92 65.78
N VAL A 4 33.36 -5.43 64.81
CA VAL A 4 32.86 -4.61 63.69
C VAL A 4 32.64 -5.51 62.49
N ARG A 5 31.37 -5.72 62.12
CA ARG A 5 30.97 -6.45 60.91
C ARG A 5 31.13 -5.54 59.69
N VAL A 6 31.97 -5.95 58.75
CA VAL A 6 32.12 -5.31 57.43
C VAL A 6 30.96 -5.75 56.54
N LEU A 7 30.05 -4.81 56.23
CA LEU A 7 29.00 -4.99 55.21
C LEU A 7 29.64 -4.84 53.82
N LYS A 8 29.71 -5.94 53.07
CA LYS A 8 30.11 -5.94 51.66
C LYS A 8 28.88 -5.57 50.81
N SER A 9 28.89 -4.37 50.23
CA SER A 9 27.91 -3.93 49.24
C SER A 9 28.16 -4.64 47.91
N ALA A 10 27.20 -5.45 47.45
CA ALA A 10 27.21 -6.04 46.11
C ALA A 10 26.50 -5.09 45.14
N ALA A 11 27.26 -4.39 44.30
CA ALA A 11 26.74 -3.62 43.18
C ALA A 11 26.45 -4.58 42.01
N LEU A 12 25.18 -4.79 41.69
CA LEU A 12 24.76 -5.56 40.51
C LEU A 12 24.63 -4.61 39.33
N ALA A 13 25.65 -4.55 38.47
CA ALA A 13 25.61 -3.83 37.21
C ALA A 13 24.92 -4.71 36.16
N ILE A 14 23.73 -4.32 35.71
CA ILE A 14 23.01 -4.99 34.62
C ILE A 14 23.26 -4.20 33.33
N THR A 15 24.22 -4.66 32.53
CA THR A 15 24.43 -4.19 31.15
C THR A 15 23.52 -4.99 30.23
N PHE A 16 22.38 -4.42 29.84
CA PHE A 16 21.54 -4.99 28.78
C PHE A 16 21.89 -4.32 27.44
N ALA A 17 22.96 -4.78 26.80
CA ALA A 17 23.24 -4.49 25.40
C ALA A 17 22.41 -5.44 24.54
N GLY A 18 21.20 -5.02 24.18
CA GLY A 18 20.32 -5.73 23.26
C GLY A 18 20.06 -4.87 22.03
N ALA A 19 21.05 -4.73 21.15
CA ALA A 19 20.82 -4.26 19.79
C ALA A 19 20.13 -5.39 19.02
N GLY A 20 18.80 -5.48 19.14
CA GLY A 20 18.00 -6.40 18.36
C GLY A 20 17.99 -5.95 16.91
N SER A 21 18.81 -6.56 16.07
CA SER A 21 18.62 -6.54 14.62
C SER A 21 17.30 -7.27 14.33
N SER A 22 16.22 -6.51 14.14
CA SER A 22 14.99 -7.04 13.56
C SER A 22 15.31 -7.53 12.15
N ALA A 23 15.38 -8.85 11.97
CA ALA A 23 15.45 -9.45 10.64
C ALA A 23 14.23 -8.97 9.86
N ALA A 24 14.45 -8.25 8.77
CA ALA A 24 13.41 -7.87 7.83
C ALA A 24 12.90 -9.16 7.16
N LEU A 25 11.81 -9.71 7.68
CA LEU A 25 11.09 -10.78 7.01
C LEU A 25 10.38 -10.16 5.81
N ALA A 26 10.54 -10.78 4.64
CA ALA A 26 9.83 -10.43 3.43
C ALA A 26 8.33 -10.35 3.70
N ALA A 27 7.73 -9.15 3.59
CA ALA A 27 6.31 -8.98 3.79
C ALA A 27 5.60 -9.27 2.46
N THR A 28 4.77 -10.32 2.45
CA THR A 28 3.89 -10.60 1.32
C THR A 28 2.60 -9.81 1.48
N TYR A 29 2.30 -8.96 0.50
CA TYR A 29 1.09 -8.14 0.45
C TYR A 29 0.09 -8.81 -0.46
N ASN A 30 -1.01 -9.29 0.13
CA ASN A 30 -2.13 -9.87 -0.59
C ASN A 30 -3.33 -8.94 -0.48
N GLY A 31 -3.89 -8.55 -1.62
CA GLY A 31 -5.04 -7.66 -1.68
C GLY A 31 -5.96 -7.97 -2.85
N ILE A 32 -7.00 -7.17 -2.94
CA ILE A 32 -7.92 -7.13 -4.07
C ILE A 32 -8.00 -5.71 -4.58
N PHE A 33 -8.27 -5.56 -5.88
CA PHE A 33 -8.66 -4.29 -6.47
C PHE A 33 -10.04 -4.39 -7.09
N SER A 34 -10.73 -3.26 -7.19
CA SER A 34 -11.97 -3.10 -7.94
C SER A 34 -12.00 -1.76 -8.67
N LEU A 35 -12.60 -1.74 -9.85
CA LEU A 35 -12.76 -0.56 -10.68
C LEU A 35 -14.22 -0.10 -10.65
N SER A 36 -14.41 1.20 -10.52
CA SER A 36 -15.73 1.84 -10.58
C SER A 36 -15.61 3.23 -11.22
N GLY A 37 -16.72 3.93 -11.42
CA GLY A 37 -16.72 5.31 -11.96
C GLY A 37 -17.61 5.48 -13.19
N SER A 38 -17.66 6.71 -13.71
CA SER A 38 -18.54 7.06 -14.84
C SER A 38 -17.99 6.65 -16.20
N SER A 39 -16.71 6.24 -16.30
CA SER A 39 -16.08 5.92 -17.59
C SER A 39 -16.64 4.65 -18.27
N PHE A 40 -17.42 3.83 -17.54
CA PHE A 40 -18.04 2.62 -18.08
C PHE A 40 -19.40 2.88 -18.74
N SER A 41 -19.90 4.12 -18.75
CA SER A 41 -21.21 4.47 -19.29
C SER A 41 -21.24 5.88 -19.85
N GLU A 42 -22.20 6.14 -20.73
CA GLU A 42 -22.50 7.49 -21.18
C GLU A 42 -23.03 8.38 -20.04
N PRO A 43 -22.77 9.70 -20.03
CA PRO A 43 -22.09 10.48 -21.07
C PRO A 43 -20.56 10.45 -20.97
N GLY A 44 -19.87 10.34 -22.11
CA GLY A 44 -18.41 10.43 -22.20
C GLY A 44 -17.82 9.28 -23.01
N LEU A 45 -16.49 9.20 -23.11
CA LEU A 45 -15.87 8.06 -23.79
C LEU A 45 -16.13 6.77 -22.99
N VAL A 46 -16.81 5.80 -23.61
CA VAL A 46 -17.11 4.51 -22.99
C VAL A 46 -15.90 3.58 -23.13
N MET A 47 -15.25 3.30 -22.00
CA MET A 47 -14.16 2.34 -21.91
C MET A 47 -14.64 0.96 -21.46
N ALA A 48 -13.80 -0.03 -21.73
CA ALA A 48 -13.90 -1.36 -21.15
C ALA A 48 -12.52 -1.81 -20.64
N THR A 49 -12.53 -2.77 -19.73
CA THR A 49 -11.33 -3.32 -19.11
C THR A 49 -11.35 -4.85 -19.16
N SER A 50 -10.16 -5.47 -19.12
CA SER A 50 -10.05 -6.95 -19.14
C SER A 50 -10.67 -7.58 -17.91
N THR A 51 -10.58 -6.89 -16.78
CA THR A 51 -11.33 -7.17 -15.57
C THR A 51 -11.71 -5.88 -14.85
N GLN A 52 -12.81 -5.92 -14.09
CA GLN A 52 -13.19 -4.85 -13.17
C GLN A 52 -12.79 -5.15 -11.72
N SER A 53 -12.34 -6.36 -11.42
CA SER A 53 -11.80 -6.71 -10.11
C SER A 53 -10.83 -7.87 -10.20
N GLY A 54 -9.91 -7.97 -9.25
CA GLY A 54 -8.92 -9.03 -9.23
C GLY A 54 -8.14 -9.07 -7.94
N SER A 55 -7.37 -10.13 -7.75
CA SER A 55 -6.40 -10.24 -6.67
C SER A 55 -5.07 -9.66 -7.10
N VAL A 56 -4.35 -9.09 -6.13
CA VAL A 56 -2.96 -8.65 -6.29
C VAL A 56 -2.12 -9.29 -5.20
N SER A 57 -0.92 -9.75 -5.57
CA SER A 57 0.04 -10.32 -4.64
C SER A 57 1.43 -9.90 -5.04
N PHE A 58 2.19 -9.36 -4.09
CA PHE A 58 3.58 -8.98 -4.30
C PHE A 58 4.35 -9.00 -2.98
N GLN A 59 5.67 -8.94 -3.07
CA GLN A 59 6.58 -8.99 -1.93
C GLN A 59 7.43 -7.73 -1.88
N LEU A 60 7.51 -7.12 -0.70
CA LEU A 60 8.41 -6.01 -0.41
C LEU A 60 9.07 -6.29 0.95
N ASP A 61 10.40 -6.22 0.97
CA ASP A 61 11.24 -6.66 2.09
C ASP A 61 11.86 -5.45 2.80
N THR A 62 12.11 -4.37 2.06
CA THR A 62 12.84 -3.20 2.56
C THR A 62 12.12 -1.90 2.23
N VAL A 63 12.25 -0.91 3.13
CA VAL A 63 11.75 0.45 2.88
C VAL A 63 12.45 1.02 1.66
N GLY A 64 11.68 1.62 0.75
CA GLY A 64 12.12 2.12 -0.54
C GLY A 64 12.07 1.09 -1.66
N GLN A 65 11.86 -0.20 -1.36
CA GLN A 65 11.64 -1.20 -2.39
C GLN A 65 10.31 -0.97 -3.09
N SER A 66 10.33 -1.12 -4.41
CA SER A 66 9.17 -1.00 -5.28
C SER A 66 9.03 -2.22 -6.18
N VAL A 67 7.79 -2.56 -6.51
CA VAL A 67 7.44 -3.59 -7.49
C VAL A 67 6.39 -3.04 -8.44
N THR A 68 6.62 -3.21 -9.74
CA THR A 68 5.67 -2.85 -10.79
C THR A 68 5.04 -4.12 -11.34
N PHE A 69 3.73 -4.11 -11.51
CA PHE A 69 2.98 -5.23 -12.04
C PHE A 69 1.82 -4.74 -12.90
N ASP A 70 1.38 -5.59 -13.82
CA ASP A 70 0.24 -5.33 -14.68
C ASP A 70 -1.06 -5.54 -13.89
N LEU A 71 -1.94 -4.54 -13.88
CA LEU A 71 -3.18 -4.57 -13.10
C LEU A 71 -4.38 -4.99 -13.94
N PHE A 72 -4.60 -4.33 -15.08
CA PHE A 72 -5.65 -4.64 -16.04
C PHE A 72 -5.36 -4.02 -17.40
N ASP A 73 -5.99 -4.52 -18.45
CA ASP A 73 -5.97 -3.88 -19.77
C ASP A 73 -7.16 -2.95 -19.91
N ILE A 74 -6.97 -1.81 -20.56
CA ILE A 74 -8.01 -0.84 -20.89
C ILE A 74 -8.09 -0.62 -22.39
N TRP A 75 -9.31 -0.48 -22.90
CA TRP A 75 -9.56 -0.06 -24.28
C TRP A 75 -10.85 0.75 -24.38
N ALA A 76 -11.08 1.35 -25.55
CA ALA A 76 -12.31 2.05 -25.86
C ALA A 76 -13.25 1.13 -26.64
N ASN A 77 -14.54 1.16 -26.30
CA ASN A 77 -15.56 0.37 -27.00
C ASN A 77 -16.26 1.17 -28.11
N GLU A 78 -15.75 2.34 -28.45
CA GLU A 78 -16.31 3.23 -29.43
C GLU A 78 -15.45 3.34 -30.68
N ARG A 79 -16.07 3.65 -31.82
CA ARG A 79 -15.39 3.72 -33.13
C ARG A 79 -14.86 5.10 -33.48
N ARG A 80 -15.34 6.14 -32.79
CA ARG A 80 -14.97 7.54 -33.03
C ARG A 80 -15.09 8.32 -31.73
N VAL A 81 -14.28 9.37 -31.61
CA VAL A 81 -14.46 10.42 -30.61
C VAL A 81 -15.34 11.50 -31.26
N ASN A 82 -16.59 11.60 -30.83
CA ASN A 82 -17.54 12.63 -31.26
C ASN A 82 -18.13 13.36 -30.06
N GLY A 83 -18.44 14.66 -30.21
CA GLY A 83 -19.26 15.46 -29.28
C GLY A 83 -18.97 15.28 -27.78
N ASN A 84 -19.72 14.38 -27.15
CA ASN A 84 -19.65 14.00 -25.72
C ASN A 84 -18.37 13.24 -25.34
N ASN A 85 -17.67 12.61 -26.28
CA ASN A 85 -16.53 11.73 -25.99
C ASN A 85 -15.26 12.50 -25.60
N THR A 86 -15.24 13.82 -25.81
CA THR A 86 -14.19 14.71 -25.29
C THR A 86 -14.48 15.18 -23.87
N ARG A 87 -15.62 14.77 -23.27
CA ARG A 87 -15.88 15.03 -21.86
C ARG A 87 -15.07 14.06 -21.02
N THR A 88 -14.54 14.60 -19.93
CA THR A 88 -13.80 13.82 -18.96
C THR A 88 -14.74 12.99 -18.10
N SER A 89 -14.49 11.68 -18.03
CA SER A 89 -15.17 10.74 -17.15
C SER A 89 -14.25 10.26 -16.04
N SER A 90 -14.81 9.87 -14.89
CA SER A 90 -14.03 9.39 -13.76
C SER A 90 -13.84 7.88 -13.82
N LEU A 91 -12.66 7.43 -13.41
CA LEU A 91 -12.34 6.03 -13.13
C LEU A 91 -11.76 5.96 -11.73
N VAL A 92 -12.24 5.05 -10.91
CA VAL A 92 -11.78 4.86 -9.53
C VAL A 92 -11.27 3.44 -9.41
N ALA A 93 -10.07 3.28 -8.86
CA ALA A 93 -9.48 2.00 -8.51
C ALA A 93 -9.37 1.90 -6.99
N ASP A 94 -10.21 1.06 -6.40
CA ASP A 94 -10.21 0.77 -4.97
C ASP A 94 -9.29 -0.41 -4.68
N PHE A 95 -8.44 -0.28 -3.68
CA PHE A 95 -7.55 -1.33 -3.21
C PHE A 95 -7.89 -1.72 -1.78
N THR A 96 -7.89 -3.01 -1.48
CA THR A 96 -8.09 -3.53 -0.13
C THR A 96 -7.08 -4.64 0.16
N PHE A 97 -6.29 -4.46 1.20
CA PHE A 97 -5.32 -5.42 1.72
C PHE A 97 -5.76 -5.87 3.12
N ALA A 98 -6.70 -6.82 3.16
CA ALA A 98 -7.29 -7.29 4.42
C ALA A 98 -6.24 -7.83 5.42
N GLY A 99 -5.16 -8.45 4.92
CA GLY A 99 -4.10 -9.01 5.77
C GLY A 99 -3.32 -7.97 6.60
N ILE A 100 -3.29 -6.71 6.16
CA ILE A 100 -2.64 -5.60 6.87
C ILE A 100 -3.65 -4.54 7.35
N GLY A 101 -4.95 -4.76 7.11
CA GLY A 101 -6.02 -3.83 7.50
C GLY A 101 -5.95 -2.48 6.79
N ALA A 102 -5.51 -2.43 5.53
CA ALA A 102 -5.35 -1.20 4.78
C ALA A 102 -6.20 -1.17 3.51
N SER A 103 -6.76 -0.01 3.20
CA SER A 103 -7.52 0.22 1.98
C SER A 103 -7.41 1.68 1.54
N GLY A 104 -7.66 1.93 0.25
CA GLY A 104 -7.62 3.27 -0.32
C GLY A 104 -7.94 3.25 -1.80
N SER A 105 -8.22 4.43 -2.35
CA SER A 105 -8.75 4.59 -3.71
C SER A 105 -7.90 5.55 -4.52
N ALA A 106 -7.53 5.15 -5.74
CA ALA A 106 -6.97 6.06 -6.73
C ALA A 106 -8.09 6.57 -7.61
N THR A 107 -8.07 7.88 -7.87
CA THR A 107 -8.98 8.51 -8.82
C THR A 107 -8.23 8.83 -10.10
N GLY A 108 -8.87 8.53 -11.23
CA GLY A 108 -8.37 8.77 -12.56
C GLY A 108 -9.43 9.45 -13.42
N SER A 109 -8.96 10.04 -14.50
CA SER A 109 -9.75 10.79 -15.47
C SER A 109 -9.51 10.22 -16.86
N THR A 110 -10.58 9.87 -17.54
CA THR A 110 -10.55 9.38 -18.93
C THR A 110 -11.09 10.44 -19.86
N THR A 111 -10.52 10.59 -21.06
CA THR A 111 -11.00 11.55 -22.06
C THR A 111 -10.63 11.06 -23.46
N GLY A 112 -11.55 11.20 -24.41
CA GLY A 112 -11.27 10.98 -25.84
C GLY A 112 -10.72 12.24 -26.51
N HIS A 113 -9.76 12.05 -27.41
CA HIS A 113 -9.13 13.10 -28.20
C HIS A 113 -9.51 12.90 -29.68
N GLY A 114 -10.16 13.91 -30.26
CA GLY A 114 -10.59 13.90 -31.66
C GLY A 114 -9.53 14.43 -32.62
N GLY A 115 -9.82 14.37 -33.93
CA GLY A 115 -8.94 14.85 -35.00
C GLY A 115 -8.76 13.83 -36.13
N LEU A 116 -7.75 14.06 -36.97
CA LEU A 116 -7.31 13.09 -37.99
C LEU A 116 -6.79 11.81 -37.32
N ILE A 117 -6.06 11.96 -36.22
CA ILE A 117 -5.66 10.87 -35.33
C ILE A 117 -6.54 10.99 -34.09
N GLN A 118 -7.19 9.89 -33.71
CA GLN A 118 -8.02 9.82 -32.51
C GLN A 118 -7.42 8.83 -31.53
N TYR A 119 -7.54 9.13 -30.25
CA TYR A 119 -7.08 8.26 -29.17
C TYR A 119 -7.83 8.58 -27.88
N ALA A 120 -7.69 7.72 -26.89
CA ALA A 120 -8.19 7.92 -25.55
C ALA A 120 -7.02 8.08 -24.59
N SER A 121 -7.20 8.86 -23.53
CA SER A 121 -6.22 9.02 -22.45
C SER A 121 -6.83 8.67 -21.12
N LEU A 122 -6.06 8.02 -20.25
CA LEU A 122 -6.32 7.83 -18.84
C LEU A 122 -5.17 8.47 -18.05
N ALA A 123 -5.53 9.41 -17.19
CA ALA A 123 -4.62 10.06 -16.26
C ALA A 123 -5.07 9.79 -14.82
N TRP A 124 -4.24 9.12 -14.04
CA TRP A 124 -4.41 8.94 -12.62
C TRP A 124 -3.94 10.17 -11.84
N GLY A 125 -4.56 10.36 -10.68
CA GLY A 125 -4.17 11.40 -9.73
C GLY A 125 -2.92 11.06 -8.93
N ALA A 126 -2.82 11.65 -7.74
CA ALA A 126 -1.69 11.43 -6.85
C ALA A 126 -1.60 9.96 -6.38
N PRO A 127 -0.40 9.49 -5.98
CA PRO A 127 -0.22 8.19 -5.34
C PRO A 127 -1.15 7.99 -4.13
N ILE A 128 -1.67 6.79 -3.98
CA ILE A 128 -2.39 6.39 -2.77
C ILE A 128 -1.37 6.07 -1.68
N LEU A 129 -1.62 6.53 -0.46
CA LEU A 129 -0.85 6.14 0.73
C LEU A 129 -1.74 5.31 1.65
N LEU A 130 -1.41 4.03 1.77
CA LEU A 130 -2.11 3.05 2.59
C LEU A 130 -1.35 2.90 3.90
N ASN A 131 -1.92 3.43 4.98
CA ASN A 131 -1.36 3.26 6.32
C ASN A 131 -1.75 1.89 6.87
N PHE A 132 -0.79 1.18 7.47
CA PHE A 132 -1.02 -0.14 8.06
C PHE A 132 -0.14 -0.38 9.29
N GLY A 133 -0.64 -1.19 10.22
CA GLY A 133 0.06 -1.46 11.48
C GLY A 133 0.41 -0.18 12.25
N ASN A 134 1.44 -0.26 13.10
CA ASN A 134 1.91 0.87 13.90
C ASN A 134 2.95 1.71 13.12
N GLY A 135 2.49 2.44 12.10
CA GLY A 135 3.31 3.36 11.31
C GLY A 135 3.85 2.83 9.98
N GLY A 136 3.36 1.69 9.50
CA GLY A 136 3.66 1.21 8.15
C GLY A 136 2.92 2.02 7.09
N VAL A 137 3.57 2.27 5.96
CA VAL A 137 3.00 3.03 4.84
C VAL A 137 3.36 2.33 3.52
N LEU A 138 2.33 1.95 2.77
CA LEU A 138 2.43 1.37 1.43
C LEU A 138 1.93 2.41 0.43
N SER A 139 2.75 2.80 -0.54
CA SER A 139 2.34 3.68 -1.62
C SER A 139 1.98 2.88 -2.86
N ILE A 140 0.87 3.23 -3.51
CA ILE A 140 0.46 2.65 -4.79
C ILE A 140 0.34 3.78 -5.81
N VAL A 141 1.08 3.65 -6.90
CA VAL A 141 1.06 4.56 -8.05
C VAL A 141 0.49 3.81 -9.25
N LEU A 142 -0.49 4.41 -9.93
CA LEU A 142 -1.04 3.86 -11.16
C LEU A 142 -0.46 4.57 -12.38
N GLY A 143 -0.15 3.79 -13.42
CA GLY A 143 0.41 4.28 -14.67
C GLY A 143 -0.63 5.00 -15.51
N ASN A 144 -0.29 6.22 -15.96
CA ASN A 144 -1.06 6.92 -16.99
C ASN A 144 -0.88 6.22 -18.33
N ALA A 145 -1.90 6.28 -19.19
CA ALA A 145 -1.79 5.66 -20.50
C ALA A 145 -2.64 6.37 -21.54
N ASN A 146 -2.17 6.32 -22.78
CA ASN A 146 -2.98 6.60 -23.96
C ASN A 146 -3.26 5.29 -24.68
N TYR A 147 -4.47 5.14 -25.20
CA TYR A 147 -4.95 3.88 -25.77
C TYR A 147 -5.92 4.11 -26.92
N SER A 148 -6.28 3.04 -27.63
CA SER A 148 -7.25 3.06 -28.72
C SER A 148 -6.90 4.00 -29.88
N TYR A 149 -5.61 4.08 -30.23
CA TYR A 149 -5.15 4.92 -31.34
C TYR A 149 -5.78 4.50 -32.68
N GLY A 150 -6.17 5.48 -33.50
CA GLY A 150 -6.64 5.22 -34.86
C GLY A 150 -6.57 6.44 -35.78
N LEU A 151 -6.53 6.17 -37.09
CA LEU A 151 -6.56 7.18 -38.16
C LEU A 151 -7.99 7.30 -38.69
N LEU A 152 -8.55 8.52 -38.69
CA LEU A 152 -9.94 8.83 -39.08
C LEU A 152 -11.01 8.07 -38.27
N GLY A 153 -10.65 7.62 -37.07
CA GLY A 153 -11.49 6.90 -36.13
C GLY A 153 -10.68 6.42 -34.93
N LEU A 154 -11.37 5.93 -33.92
CA LEU A 154 -10.77 5.38 -32.71
C LEU A 154 -10.55 3.87 -32.90
N GLY A 155 -9.39 3.37 -32.47
CA GLY A 155 -9.09 1.94 -32.49
C GLY A 155 -9.97 1.22 -31.47
N GLN A 156 -11.01 0.53 -31.92
CA GLN A 156 -11.96 -0.15 -31.03
C GLN A 156 -11.41 -1.47 -30.51
N GLY A 157 -11.78 -1.81 -29.28
CA GLY A 157 -11.60 -3.16 -28.72
C GLY A 157 -10.22 -3.42 -28.14
N GLN A 158 -10.10 -4.56 -27.46
CA GLN A 158 -8.91 -4.93 -26.68
C GLN A 158 -7.61 -4.95 -27.50
N ALA A 159 -7.67 -5.28 -28.80
CA ALA A 159 -6.51 -5.28 -29.69
C ALA A 159 -5.82 -3.91 -29.83
N ASN A 160 -6.54 -2.82 -29.55
CA ASN A 160 -6.04 -1.44 -29.56
C ASN A 160 -5.91 -0.88 -28.14
N GLY A 161 -6.05 -1.72 -27.13
CA GLY A 161 -5.93 -1.34 -25.72
C GLY A 161 -4.48 -1.15 -25.27
N THR A 162 -4.34 -0.89 -23.98
CA THR A 162 -3.04 -0.85 -23.30
C THR A 162 -3.19 -1.45 -21.91
N THR A 163 -2.08 -1.97 -21.37
CA THR A 163 -2.02 -2.45 -20.00
C THR A 163 -1.77 -1.30 -19.04
N ILE A 164 -2.56 -1.20 -17.97
CA ILE A 164 -2.36 -0.28 -16.86
C ILE A 164 -1.52 -0.99 -15.80
N GLN A 165 -0.37 -0.39 -15.50
CA GLN A 165 0.55 -0.91 -14.49
C GLN A 165 0.33 -0.20 -13.16
N ALA A 166 0.52 -0.95 -12.08
CA ALA A 166 0.58 -0.43 -10.72
C ALA A 166 2.00 -0.60 -10.19
N THR A 167 2.52 0.43 -9.52
CA THR A 167 3.79 0.37 -8.81
C THR A 167 3.53 0.50 -7.32
N ALA A 168 3.77 -0.57 -6.57
CA ALA A 168 3.67 -0.59 -5.13
C ALA A 168 5.04 -0.35 -4.50
N THR A 169 5.14 0.58 -3.55
CA THR A 169 6.39 0.94 -2.86
C THR A 169 6.20 0.94 -1.35
N LEU A 170 7.10 0.28 -0.63
CA LEU A 170 7.09 0.28 0.83
C LEU A 170 7.75 1.56 1.33
N VAL A 171 6.97 2.52 1.82
CA VAL A 171 7.48 3.84 2.26
C VAL A 171 7.92 3.81 3.72
N ALA A 172 7.24 3.02 4.56
CA ALA A 172 7.61 2.82 5.94
C ALA A 172 7.22 1.42 6.41
N THR A 173 8.06 0.80 7.23
CA THR A 173 7.76 -0.45 7.92
C THR A 173 7.05 -0.18 9.25
N PRO A 174 6.07 -1.01 9.65
CA PRO A 174 5.49 -0.91 10.99
C PRO A 174 6.59 -1.04 12.06
N VAL A 175 6.58 -0.16 13.06
CA VAL A 175 7.53 -0.22 14.17
C VAL A 175 7.00 -1.21 15.21
N PRO A 176 7.72 -2.31 15.52
CA PRO A 176 7.33 -3.18 16.62
C PRO A 176 7.35 -2.37 17.92
N LEU A 177 6.28 -2.47 18.70
CA LEU A 177 6.25 -1.89 20.04
C LEU A 177 7.46 -2.42 20.82
N PRO A 178 8.27 -1.55 21.46
CA PRO A 178 9.47 -2.00 22.14
C PRO A 178 9.11 -3.05 23.19
N ALA A 179 9.60 -4.28 23.03
CA ALA A 179 9.44 -5.34 24.02
C ALA A 179 10.03 -4.94 25.39
N SER A 180 10.91 -3.94 25.41
CA SER A 180 11.44 -3.31 26.62
C SER A 180 10.36 -2.73 27.53
N GLY A 181 9.22 -2.26 27.00
CA GLY A 181 8.10 -1.80 27.81
C GLY A 181 7.46 -2.94 28.62
N LEU A 182 7.22 -4.08 27.97
CA LEU A 182 6.68 -5.27 28.64
C LEU A 182 7.71 -5.91 29.58
N ALA A 183 8.98 -5.95 29.18
CA ALA A 183 10.06 -6.45 30.02
C ALA A 183 10.25 -5.57 31.27
N LEU A 184 10.11 -4.24 31.14
CA LEU A 184 10.16 -3.32 32.27
C LEU A 184 8.99 -3.55 33.23
N ILE A 185 7.76 -3.70 32.71
CA ILE A 185 6.58 -4.01 33.54
C ILE A 185 6.77 -5.35 34.25
N ALA A 186 7.25 -6.38 33.55
CA ALA A 186 7.53 -7.68 34.13
C ALA A 186 8.63 -7.61 35.21
N ALA A 187 9.69 -6.83 34.97
CA ALA A 187 10.77 -6.62 35.92
C ALA A 187 10.29 -5.87 37.18
N LEU A 188 9.47 -4.83 37.02
CA LEU A 188 8.89 -4.08 38.14
C LEU A 188 7.91 -4.95 38.95
N ALA A 189 7.07 -5.73 38.28
CA ALA A 189 6.16 -6.68 38.94
C ALA A 189 6.94 -7.77 39.72
N GLY A 190 7.99 -8.31 39.12
CA GLY A 190 8.90 -9.26 39.78
C GLY A 190 9.60 -8.67 41.00
N ALA A 191 10.13 -7.44 40.88
CA ALA A 191 10.77 -6.74 41.99
C ALA A 191 9.80 -6.47 43.15
N GLY A 192 8.54 -6.10 42.86
CA GLY A 192 7.50 -5.91 43.86
C GLY A 192 7.15 -7.18 44.64
N LEU A 193 7.06 -8.32 43.95
CA LEU A 193 6.80 -9.63 44.59
C LEU A 193 7.94 -10.07 45.53
N VAL A 194 9.19 -9.85 45.11
CA VAL A 194 10.38 -10.16 45.93
C VAL A 194 10.44 -9.26 47.17
N ALA A 195 10.13 -7.96 47.03
CA ALA A 195 10.09 -7.03 48.15
C ALA A 195 9.00 -7.40 49.17
N ARG A 196 7.84 -7.88 48.71
CA ARG A 196 6.74 -8.33 49.59
C ARG A 196 7.12 -9.58 50.38
N ARG A 197 7.79 -10.55 49.77
CA ARG A 197 8.25 -11.78 50.46
C ARG A 197 9.24 -11.49 51.59
N ARG A 198 10.12 -10.50 51.42
CA ARG A 198 11.10 -10.11 52.45
C ARG A 198 10.53 -9.37 53.65
N ARG A 199 9.29 -8.86 53.57
CA ARG A 199 8.61 -8.20 54.69
C ARG A 199 7.69 -9.15 55.49
N ALA A 200 7.41 -10.33 54.94
CA ALA A 200 6.52 -11.33 55.55
C ALA A 200 7.27 -12.47 56.26
N ALA A 201 8.61 -12.50 56.16
CA ALA A 201 9.51 -13.38 56.90
C ALA A 201 10.33 -12.54 57.89
#